data_AF-A0AAQ1HMM5-F1
#
_entry.id   AF-A0AAQ1HMM5-F1
#
_cell.length_a   1.000
_cell.length_b   1.000
_cell.length_c   1.000
_cell.angle_alpha   90.00
_cell.angle_beta   90.00
_cell.angle_gamma   90.00
#
_symmetry.space_group_name_H-M   'P 1'
#
loop_
_entity.id
_entity.type
_entity.pdbx_description
1 polymer ?
#
loop_
_entity_poly.entity_id
_entity_poly.type
_entity_poly.pdbx_seq_one_letter_code
_entity_poly.pdbx_strand_id
1 'polypeptide(L)'
;MDIWEDICQIIGRSWSVTPEHRRQALARCSGPGVPGITVLGALSRRADEVLAAAPSADIERRIDELDQQMRLGYQQERVALGYREGRVIGNRVGRPRKVAAARRSVVDRCRREIDAMRIERARLADELKRRAHAQDRA
;
A
#
# COMPACT_ATOMS: atom_id res chain seq x y z
N MET A 1 10.54 0.19 -28.44
CA MET A 1 10.30 0.29 -26.99
C MET A 1 9.23 -0.71 -26.65
N ASP A 2 9.58 -1.78 -25.95
CA ASP A 2 8.59 -2.75 -25.48
C ASP A 2 8.14 -2.34 -24.07
N ILE A 3 6.96 -1.73 -24.01
CA ILE A 3 6.36 -1.27 -22.76
C ILE A 3 6.21 -2.45 -21.79
N TRP A 4 5.96 -3.66 -22.28
CA TRP A 4 5.78 -4.82 -21.40
C TRP A 4 7.08 -5.26 -20.74
N GLU A 5 8.19 -5.25 -21.48
CA GLU A 5 9.51 -5.54 -20.94
C GLU A 5 9.90 -4.53 -19.85
N ASP A 6 9.69 -3.24 -20.10
CA ASP A 6 9.93 -2.18 -19.12
C ASP A 6 9.09 -2.39 -17.85
N ILE A 7 7.81 -2.73 -18.00
CA ILE A 7 6.89 -3.01 -16.90
C ILE A 7 7.35 -4.20 -16.07
N CYS A 8 7.81 -5.27 -16.72
CA CYS A 8 8.36 -6.45 -16.05
C CYS A 8 9.60 -6.09 -15.22
N GLN A 9 10.48 -5.23 -15.74
CA GLN A 9 11.65 -4.75 -15.01
C GLN A 9 11.26 -3.84 -13.83
N ILE A 10 10.28 -2.94 -14.02
CA ILE A 10 9.83 -2.00 -12.97
C ILE A 10 9.16 -2.73 -11.82
N ILE A 11 8.25 -3.68 -12.11
CA ILE A 11 7.56 -4.46 -11.07
C ILE A 11 8.49 -5.51 -10.45
N GLY A 12 9.36 -6.13 -11.26
CA GLY A 12 10.24 -7.21 -10.83
C GLY A 12 9.46 -8.36 -10.19
N ARG A 13 9.69 -8.56 -8.89
CA ARG A 13 9.02 -9.57 -8.04
C ARG A 13 7.96 -8.98 -7.11
N SER A 14 7.57 -7.73 -7.30
CA SER A 14 6.51 -7.12 -6.51
C SER A 14 5.13 -7.59 -6.96
N TRP A 15 4.31 -8.05 -6.03
CA TRP A 15 2.87 -8.27 -6.22
C TRP A 15 2.01 -7.01 -6.00
N SER A 16 2.61 -5.86 -5.72
CA SER A 16 1.90 -4.59 -5.53
C SER A 16 2.49 -3.44 -6.35
N VAL A 17 1.62 -2.55 -6.82
CA VAL A 17 2.01 -1.36 -7.58
C VAL A 17 2.21 -0.19 -6.61
N THR A 18 3.47 0.11 -6.29
CA THR A 18 3.84 1.20 -5.40
C THR A 18 3.85 2.54 -6.14
N PRO A 19 3.81 3.68 -5.43
CA PRO A 19 4.05 4.99 -6.05
C PRO A 19 5.38 5.08 -6.79
N GLU A 20 6.40 4.33 -6.33
CA GLU A 20 7.70 4.28 -6.99
C GLU A 20 7.62 3.58 -8.35
N HIS A 21 6.91 2.44 -8.44
CA HIS A 21 6.67 1.78 -9.73
C HIS A 21 5.95 2.72 -10.71
N ARG A 22 4.99 3.52 -10.23
CA ARG A 22 4.30 4.51 -11.06
C ARG A 22 5.24 5.61 -11.53
N ARG A 23 6.11 6.13 -10.67
CA ARG A 23 7.10 7.16 -11.04
C ARG A 23 8.09 6.63 -12.08
N GLN A 24 8.60 5.41 -11.89
CA GLN A 24 9.52 4.78 -12.83
C GLN A 24 8.84 4.51 -14.17
N ALA A 25 7.60 4.02 -14.16
CA ALA A 25 6.84 3.78 -15.38
C ALA A 25 6.50 5.06 -16.13
N LEU A 26 6.23 6.16 -15.42
CA LEU A 26 6.11 7.48 -16.04
C LEU A 26 7.46 7.93 -16.61
N ALA A 27 8.56 7.80 -15.88
CA ALA A 27 9.86 8.23 -16.39
C ALA A 27 10.32 7.43 -17.62
N ARG A 28 10.06 6.11 -17.64
CA ARG A 28 10.50 5.22 -18.71
C ARG A 28 9.50 5.17 -19.86
N CYS A 29 8.20 5.06 -19.60
CA CYS A 29 7.20 4.77 -20.64
C CYS A 29 6.43 6.01 -21.13
N SER A 30 6.76 7.23 -20.67
CA SER A 30 6.12 8.47 -21.17
C SER A 30 6.72 8.90 -22.51
N GLY A 31 6.30 8.25 -23.59
CA GLY A 31 6.54 8.68 -24.97
C GLY A 31 5.24 9.13 -25.65
N PRO A 32 5.31 9.97 -26.70
CA PRO A 32 4.13 10.31 -27.52
C PRO A 32 3.52 9.03 -28.09
N GLY A 33 2.23 8.79 -27.77
CA GLY A 33 1.45 7.65 -28.27
C GLY A 33 1.16 6.54 -27.26
N VAL A 34 1.69 6.59 -26.03
CA VAL A 34 1.36 5.60 -24.98
C VAL A 34 0.42 6.21 -23.94
N PRO A 35 -0.86 5.78 -23.87
CA PRO A 35 -1.76 6.25 -22.83
C PRO A 35 -1.28 5.81 -21.45
N GLY A 36 -1.25 6.73 -20.48
CA GLY A 36 -0.87 6.42 -19.10
C GLY A 36 -1.75 5.34 -18.46
N ILE A 37 -3.01 5.21 -18.89
CA ILE A 37 -3.91 4.13 -18.46
C ILE A 37 -3.40 2.75 -18.88
N THR A 38 -2.78 2.63 -20.06
CA THR A 38 -2.19 1.38 -20.57
C THR A 38 -1.01 0.96 -19.70
N VAL A 39 -0.15 1.92 -19.34
CA VAL A 39 1.01 1.69 -18.46
C VAL A 39 0.56 1.22 -17.07
N LEU A 40 -0.43 1.90 -16.47
CA LEU A 40 -0.98 1.50 -15.17
C LEU A 40 -1.69 0.14 -15.20
N GLY A 41 -2.40 -0.16 -16.29
CA GLY A 41 -3.02 -1.47 -16.52
C GLY A 41 -1.97 -2.57 -16.64
N ALA A 42 -0.86 -2.31 -17.35
CA ALA A 42 0.24 -3.25 -17.48
C ALA A 42 0.96 -3.50 -16.14
N LEU A 43 1.24 -2.44 -15.36
CA LEU A 43 1.80 -2.58 -14.00
C LEU A 43 0.91 -3.46 -13.12
N SER A 44 -0.41 -3.23 -13.17
CA SER A 44 -1.36 -3.96 -12.33
C SER A 44 -1.44 -5.43 -12.73
N ARG A 45 -1.53 -5.71 -14.04
CA ARG A 45 -1.53 -7.08 -14.57
C ARG A 45 -0.26 -7.82 -14.18
N ARG A 46 0.91 -7.19 -14.32
CA ARG A 46 2.17 -7.83 -13.96
C ARG A 46 2.24 -8.12 -12.47
N ALA A 47 1.75 -7.21 -11.63
CA ALA A 47 1.66 -7.44 -10.20
C ALA A 47 0.69 -8.59 -9.85
N ASP A 48 -0.43 -8.74 -10.56
CA ASP A 48 -1.35 -9.88 -10.42
C ASP A 48 -0.69 -11.20 -10.82
N GLU A 49 0.08 -11.24 -11.92
CA GLU A 49 0.82 -12.44 -12.35
C GLU A 49 1.85 -12.88 -11.30
N VAL A 50 2.60 -11.92 -10.75
CA VAL A 50 3.58 -12.18 -9.69
C VAL A 50 2.89 -12.70 -8.44
N LEU A 51 1.75 -12.10 -8.06
CA LEU A 51 0.95 -12.58 -6.93
C LEU A 51 0.45 -14.01 -7.15
N ALA A 52 -0.08 -14.31 -8.32
CA ALA A 52 -0.60 -15.64 -8.67
C ALA A 52 0.50 -16.72 -8.63
N ALA A 53 1.74 -16.37 -8.98
CA ALA A 53 2.88 -17.27 -8.92
C ALA A 53 3.54 -17.36 -7.53
N ALA A 54 3.25 -16.44 -6.61
CA ALA A 54 3.86 -16.42 -5.28
C ALA A 54 3.43 -17.63 -4.44
N PRO A 55 4.30 -18.25 -3.64
CA PRO A 55 3.92 -19.28 -2.69
C PRO A 55 2.87 -18.78 -1.69
N SER A 56 1.89 -19.62 -1.33
CA SER A 56 0.85 -19.23 -0.35
C SER A 56 1.45 -18.83 1.00
N ALA A 57 2.53 -19.49 1.44
CA ALA A 57 3.25 -19.16 2.67
C ALA A 57 3.82 -17.72 2.66
N ASP A 58 4.27 -17.22 1.51
CA ASP A 58 4.74 -15.84 1.40
C ASP A 58 3.56 -14.87 1.53
N ILE A 59 2.41 -15.19 0.92
CA ILE A 59 1.17 -14.39 1.02
C ILE A 59 0.71 -14.30 2.47
N GLU A 60 0.67 -15.42 3.18
CA GLU A 60 0.29 -15.50 4.60
C GLU A 60 1.23 -14.66 5.47
N ARG A 61 2.55 -14.83 5.31
CA ARG A 61 3.55 -14.02 6.02
C ARG A 61 3.32 -12.52 5.80
N ARG A 62 2.98 -12.11 4.58
CA ARG A 62 2.72 -10.71 4.26
C ARG A 62 1.44 -10.20 4.92
N ILE A 63 0.38 -11.01 4.98
CA ILE A 63 -0.83 -10.66 5.71
C ILE A 63 -0.51 -10.42 7.18
N ASP A 64 0.30 -11.29 7.80
CA ASP A 64 0.71 -11.14 9.20
C ASP A 64 1.55 -9.87 9.42
N GLU A 65 2.48 -9.55 8.51
CA GLU A 65 3.24 -8.30 8.54
C GLU A 65 2.32 -7.07 8.46
N LEU A 66 1.33 -7.10 7.56
CA LEU A 66 0.35 -6.02 7.41
C LEU A 66 -0.50 -5.86 8.68
N ASP A 67 -0.92 -6.96 9.30
CA ASP A 67 -1.69 -6.95 10.54
C ASP A 67 -0.88 -6.35 11.70
N GLN A 68 0.42 -6.66 11.79
CA GLN A 68 1.33 -6.04 12.75
C GLN A 68 1.52 -4.54 12.49
N GLN A 69 1.75 -4.15 11.23
CA GLN A 69 1.93 -2.75 10.82
C GLN A 69 0.68 -1.92 11.09
N MET A 70 -0.50 -2.44 10.76
CA MET A 70 -1.77 -1.78 11.07
C MET A 70 -1.97 -1.61 12.57
N ARG A 71 -1.65 -2.64 13.39
CA ARG A 71 -1.73 -2.54 14.85
C ARG A 71 -0.87 -1.39 15.39
N LEU A 72 0.35 -1.24 14.88
CA LEU A 72 1.22 -0.11 15.22
C LEU A 72 0.65 1.23 14.73
N GLY A 73 0.11 1.26 13.51
CA GLY A 73 -0.57 2.45 12.95
C GLY A 73 -1.74 2.92 13.81
N TYR A 74 -2.60 2.00 14.28
CA TYR A 74 -3.69 2.32 15.20
C TYR A 74 -3.20 2.87 16.54
N GLN A 75 -2.09 2.34 17.07
CA GLN A 75 -1.48 2.88 18.30
C GLN A 75 -0.98 4.32 18.07
N GLN A 76 -0.31 4.59 16.94
CA GLN A 76 0.15 5.92 16.57
C GLN A 76 -1.03 6.90 16.38
N GLU A 77 -2.10 6.46 15.72
CA GLU A 77 -3.32 7.25 15.57
C GLU A 77 -3.91 7.61 16.93
N ARG A 78 -4.04 6.63 17.84
CA ARG A 78 -4.54 6.85 19.22
C ARG A 78 -3.68 7.84 19.99
N VAL A 79 -2.36 7.73 19.89
CA VAL A 79 -1.43 8.67 20.52
C VAL A 79 -1.61 10.07 19.94
N ALA A 80 -1.69 10.21 18.61
CA ALA A 80 -1.92 11.48 17.93
C ALA A 80 -3.28 12.12 18.31
N LEU A 81 -4.32 11.31 18.48
CA LEU A 81 -5.62 11.74 19.00
C LEU A 81 -5.55 12.16 20.48
N GLY A 82 -4.82 11.43 21.32
CA GLY A 82 -4.57 11.82 22.72
C GLY A 82 -3.84 13.17 22.84
N TYR A 83 -2.86 13.42 21.96
CA TYR A 83 -2.23 14.74 21.84
C TYR A 83 -3.18 15.82 21.31
N ARG A 84 -4.15 15.48 20.44
CA ARG A 84 -5.17 16.42 19.95
C ARG A 84 -6.14 16.83 21.06
N GLU A 85 -6.55 15.89 21.91
CA GLU A 85 -7.50 16.11 23.01
C GLU A 85 -6.86 16.74 24.26
N GLY A 86 -5.54 16.99 24.26
CA GLY A 86 -4.84 17.53 25.43
C GLY A 86 -4.67 16.52 26.58
N ARG A 87 -4.92 15.23 26.33
CA ARG A 87 -4.82 14.15 27.32
C ARG A 87 -3.39 13.63 27.53
N VAL A 88 -2.43 14.02 26.67
CA VAL A 88 -1.01 13.75 26.87
C VAL A 88 -0.31 15.02 27.36
N ILE A 89 -0.02 15.06 28.66
CA ILE A 89 0.60 16.18 29.36
C ILE A 89 2.13 16.07 29.17
N GLY A 90 2.68 16.93 28.31
CA GLY A 90 4.12 17.11 28.11
C GLY A 90 4.41 18.58 27.87
N ASN A 91 5.02 19.21 28.87
CA ASN A 91 5.26 20.65 29.03
C ASN A 91 5.80 21.37 27.79
N ARG A 92 4.95 22.16 27.11
CA ARG A 92 5.24 23.52 26.57
C ARG A 92 4.10 23.97 25.65
N VAL A 93 3.31 24.91 26.15
CA VAL A 93 2.23 25.58 25.43
C VAL A 93 2.84 26.64 24.53
N GLY A 94 2.98 26.34 23.23
CA GLY A 94 3.50 27.28 22.24
C GLY A 94 2.77 27.19 20.90
N ARG A 95 1.85 28.13 20.65
CA ARG A 95 1.05 28.39 19.43
C ARG A 95 -0.05 27.36 19.05
N PRO A 96 -1.30 27.56 19.52
CA PRO A 96 -2.42 26.61 19.37
C PRO A 96 -2.78 26.22 17.92
N ARG A 97 -2.75 27.16 16.96
CA ARG A 97 -3.27 26.91 15.60
C ARG A 97 -2.33 26.09 14.70
N LYS A 98 -1.02 26.37 14.70
CA LYS A 98 -0.05 25.66 13.84
C LYS A 98 0.20 24.23 14.33
N VAL A 99 0.20 24.03 15.65
CA VAL A 99 0.35 22.69 16.26
C VAL A 99 -0.90 21.83 16.05
N ALA A 100 -2.11 22.41 16.14
CA ALA A 100 -3.35 21.66 15.88
C ALA A 100 -3.52 21.24 14.41
N ALA A 101 -3.06 22.04 13.45
CA ALA A 101 -3.09 21.68 12.03
C ALA A 101 -2.08 20.55 11.70
N ALA A 102 -0.87 20.61 12.25
CA ALA A 102 0.10 19.54 12.15
C ALA A 102 -0.42 18.23 12.76
N ARG A 103 -1.11 18.29 13.91
CA ARG A 103 -1.72 17.12 14.57
C ARG A 103 -2.85 16.48 13.75
N ARG A 104 -3.71 17.27 13.08
CA ARG A 104 -4.74 16.73 12.16
C ARG A 104 -4.11 16.01 10.97
N SER A 105 -3.09 16.63 10.37
CA SER A 105 -2.35 16.06 9.24
C SER A 105 -1.73 14.70 9.55
N VAL A 106 -1.23 14.49 10.78
CA VAL A 106 -0.66 13.21 11.22
C VAL A 106 -1.75 12.13 11.33
N VAL A 107 -2.89 12.42 11.97
CA VAL A 107 -4.00 11.46 12.07
C VAL A 107 -4.52 11.07 10.67
N ASP A 108 -4.73 12.06 9.80
CA ASP A 108 -5.21 11.81 8.44
C ASP A 108 -4.19 11.05 7.58
N ARG A 109 -2.89 11.19 7.86
CA ARG A 109 -1.84 10.38 7.24
C ARG A 109 -1.87 8.94 7.72
N CYS A 110 -1.89 8.71 9.04
CA CYS A 110 -1.96 7.37 9.63
C CYS A 110 -3.19 6.61 9.10
N ARG A 111 -4.35 7.27 9.04
CA ARG A 111 -5.58 6.67 8.48
C ARG A 111 -5.42 6.24 7.03
N ARG A 112 -4.86 7.11 6.17
CA ARG A 112 -4.62 6.77 4.76
C ARG A 112 -3.64 5.61 4.58
N GLU A 113 -2.61 5.55 5.41
CA GLU A 113 -1.66 4.43 5.42
C GLU A 113 -2.34 3.12 5.85
N ILE A 114 -3.16 3.17 6.91
CA ILE A 114 -3.95 2.02 7.37
C ILE A 114 -4.92 1.56 6.29
N ASP A 115 -5.66 2.47 5.66
CA ASP A 115 -6.62 2.10 4.62
C ASP A 115 -5.92 1.45 3.40
N ALA A 116 -4.75 1.96 3.01
CA ALA A 116 -3.94 1.34 1.97
C ALA A 116 -3.51 -0.09 2.33
N MET A 117 -3.05 -0.31 3.58
CA MET A 117 -2.69 -1.64 4.08
C MET A 117 -3.91 -2.59 4.12
N ARG A 118 -5.09 -2.09 4.50
CA ARG A 118 -6.34 -2.88 4.50
C ARG A 118 -6.72 -3.37 3.11
N ILE A 119 -6.58 -2.50 2.10
CA ILE A 119 -6.85 -2.85 0.70
C ILE A 119 -5.87 -3.93 0.22
N GLU A 120 -4.58 -3.77 0.53
CA GLU A 120 -3.55 -4.78 0.19
C GLU A 120 -3.88 -6.13 0.85
N ARG A 121 -4.15 -6.13 2.16
CA ARG A 121 -4.51 -7.33 2.91
C ARG A 121 -5.73 -8.04 2.32
N ALA A 122 -6.77 -7.30 1.95
CA ALA A 122 -7.98 -7.87 1.35
C ALA A 122 -7.65 -8.59 0.03
N ARG A 123 -6.87 -7.95 -0.84
CA ARG A 123 -6.43 -8.56 -2.11
C ARG A 123 -5.65 -9.86 -1.91
N LEU A 124 -4.74 -9.88 -0.93
CA LEU A 124 -3.97 -11.09 -0.59
C LEU A 124 -4.87 -12.20 -0.04
N ALA A 125 -5.80 -11.86 0.86
CA ALA A 125 -6.76 -12.83 1.40
C ALA A 125 -7.67 -13.40 0.31
N ASP A 126 -8.10 -12.58 -0.65
CA ASP A 126 -8.94 -13.03 -1.77
C ASP A 126 -8.17 -13.92 -2.74
N GLU A 127 -6.86 -13.71 -2.92
CA GLU A 127 -5.99 -14.64 -3.65
C GLU A 127 -5.92 -16.01 -2.96
N LEU A 128 -5.67 -16.04 -1.63
CA LEU A 128 -5.65 -17.30 -0.88
C LEU A 128 -6.98 -18.05 -0.96
N LYS A 129 -8.11 -17.34 -0.83
CA LYS A 129 -9.44 -17.94 -1.00
C LYS A 129 -9.63 -18.53 -2.40
N ARG A 130 -9.21 -17.80 -3.45
CA ARG A 130 -9.28 -18.29 -4.83
C ARG A 130 -8.50 -19.59 -5.01
N ARG A 131 -7.32 -19.70 -4.39
CA ARG A 131 -6.48 -20.91 -4.43
C ARG A 131 -7.10 -22.08 -3.69
N ALA A 132 -7.62 -21.86 -2.49
CA ALA A 132 -8.32 -22.90 -1.73
C ALA A 132 -9.50 -23.45 -2.56
N HIS A 133 -10.32 -22.57 -3.15
CA HIS A 133 -11.41 -22.99 -4.02
C HIS A 133 -10.96 -23.71 -5.31
N ALA A 134 -9.79 -23.38 -5.84
CA ALA A 134 -9.23 -24.09 -7.00
C ALA A 134 -8.72 -25.49 -6.63
N GLN A 135 -8.15 -25.65 -5.43
CA GLN A 135 -7.71 -26.94 -4.89
C GLN A 135 -8.90 -27.85 -4.57
N ASP A 136 -9.98 -27.32 -3.98
CA ASP A 136 -11.18 -28.09 -3.67
C ASP A 136 -11.92 -28.62 -4.93
N ARG A 137 -11.62 -28.07 -6.10
CA ARG A 137 -12.25 -28.43 -7.39
C ARG A 137 -11.37 -29.34 -8.25
N ALA A 138 -10.12 -29.58 -7.88
CA ALA A 138 -9.15 -30.41 -8.60
C ALA A 138 -9.17 -31.85 -8.08
#